data_AF-A0AAJ5JXW2-F1
#
_entry.id   AF-A0AAJ5JXW2-F1
#
_cell.length_a   1.000
_cell.length_b   1.000
_cell.length_c   1.000
_cell.angle_alpha   90.00
_cell.angle_beta   90.00
_cell.angle_gamma   90.00
#
_symmetry.space_group_name_H-M   'P 1'
#
loop_
_entity.id
_entity.type
_entity.pdbx_description
1 polymer ?
#
loop_
_entity_poly.entity_id
_entity_poly.type
_entity_poly.pdbx_seq_one_letter_code
_entity_poly.pdbx_strand_id
1 'polypeptide(L)'
;MRSPSREWLLALKEVSPDWPGERAEIVKRLWKRPDETDLLLDLLLREGLTEEALRLVGERERNIPNRQLLALSEQLDPARAVPLILRAAQRHIDRRTRGSYHEAAQVLARLPALIGKQATDWEICAVVERQPRLPALRDELRQAGLL
;
A
#
# COMPACT_ATOMS: atom_id res chain seq x y z
N MET A 1 -7.20 -27.59 -9.81
CA MET A 1 -6.61 -26.59 -10.73
C MET A 1 -5.41 -25.96 -10.03
N ARG A 2 -4.26 -25.81 -10.69
CA ARG A 2 -3.12 -25.08 -10.12
C ARG A 2 -3.56 -23.62 -9.85
N SER A 3 -3.15 -23.05 -8.72
CA SER A 3 -3.32 -21.61 -8.49
C SER A 3 -2.62 -20.84 -9.61
N PRO A 4 -3.26 -19.80 -10.17
CA PRO A 4 -2.61 -18.93 -11.14
C PRO A 4 -1.38 -18.28 -10.48
N SER A 5 -0.29 -18.15 -11.24
CA SER A 5 0.91 -17.45 -10.77
C SER A 5 1.10 -16.15 -11.55
N ARG A 6 1.98 -15.28 -11.06
CA ARG A 6 2.33 -14.04 -11.75
C ARG A 6 2.98 -14.32 -13.11
N GLU A 7 3.84 -15.32 -13.20
CA GLU A 7 4.48 -15.75 -14.46
C GLU A 7 3.43 -16.25 -15.46
N TRP A 8 2.43 -17.00 -14.98
CA TRP A 8 1.33 -17.46 -15.81
C TRP A 8 0.50 -16.30 -16.38
N LEU A 9 0.18 -15.28 -15.56
CA LEU A 9 -0.54 -14.09 -16.03
C LEU A 9 0.23 -13.32 -17.09
N LEU A 10 1.56 -13.20 -16.93
CA LEU A 10 2.42 -12.53 -17.90
C LEU A 10 2.47 -13.29 -19.22
N ALA A 11 2.71 -14.60 -19.17
CA ALA A 11 2.73 -15.45 -20.36
C ALA A 11 1.37 -15.44 -21.08
N LEU A 12 0.26 -15.45 -20.34
CA LEU A 12 -1.08 -15.37 -20.92
C LEU A 12 -1.30 -14.04 -21.65
N LYS A 13 -0.94 -12.91 -21.02
CA LYS A 13 -1.09 -11.58 -21.63
C LYS A 13 -0.35 -11.47 -22.96
N GLU A 14 0.85 -12.06 -23.07
CA GLU A 14 1.66 -12.00 -24.29
C GLU A 14 1.04 -12.75 -25.48
N VAL A 15 0.29 -13.81 -25.22
CA VAL A 15 -0.30 -14.67 -26.27
C VAL A 15 -1.81 -14.45 -26.47
N SER A 16 -2.44 -13.66 -25.60
CA SER A 16 -3.89 -13.46 -25.59
C SER A 16 -4.34 -12.54 -26.73
N PRO A 17 -5.25 -12.99 -27.61
CA PRO A 17 -5.82 -12.15 -28.66
C PRO A 17 -6.87 -11.15 -28.12
N ASP A 18 -7.43 -11.41 -26.93
CA ASP A 18 -8.39 -10.55 -26.23
C ASP A 18 -8.03 -10.43 -24.75
N TRP A 19 -6.86 -9.84 -24.49
CA TRP A 19 -6.41 -9.61 -23.13
C TRP A 19 -7.41 -8.83 -22.27
N PRO A 20 -8.08 -7.76 -22.74
CA PRO A 20 -9.07 -7.05 -21.93
C PRO A 20 -10.22 -7.94 -21.43
N GLY A 21 -10.79 -8.79 -22.30
CA GLY A 21 -11.85 -9.73 -21.95
C GLY A 21 -11.39 -10.82 -20.99
N GLU A 22 -10.25 -11.45 -21.28
CA GLU A 22 -9.68 -12.49 -20.41
C GLU A 22 -9.27 -11.94 -19.04
N ARG A 23 -8.65 -10.76 -18.99
CA ARG A 23 -8.29 -10.07 -17.75
C ARG A 23 -9.54 -9.80 -16.90
N ALA A 24 -10.64 -9.34 -17.49
CA ALA A 24 -11.86 -9.07 -16.75
C ALA A 24 -12.41 -10.35 -16.08
N GLU A 25 -12.40 -11.48 -16.80
CA GLU A 25 -12.82 -12.77 -16.24
C GLU A 25 -11.84 -13.30 -15.17
N ILE A 26 -10.54 -13.11 -15.36
CA ILE A 26 -9.51 -13.45 -14.36
C ILE A 26 -9.71 -12.62 -13.08
N VAL A 27 -9.84 -11.30 -13.20
CA VAL A 27 -10.09 -10.39 -12.07
C VAL A 27 -11.33 -10.82 -11.30
N LYS A 28 -12.44 -11.09 -12.00
CA LYS A 28 -13.70 -11.55 -11.40
C LYS A 28 -13.57 -12.89 -10.67
N ARG A 29 -12.75 -13.82 -11.19
CA ARG A 29 -12.47 -15.11 -10.54
C ARG A 29 -11.60 -14.95 -9.30
N LEU A 30 -10.52 -14.17 -9.41
CA LEU A 30 -9.59 -13.90 -8.30
C LEU A 30 -10.27 -13.11 -7.18
N TRP A 31 -11.21 -12.21 -7.48
CA TRP A 31 -11.95 -11.45 -6.46
C TRP A 31 -12.69 -12.34 -5.45
N LYS A 32 -13.13 -13.52 -5.91
CA LYS A 32 -13.83 -14.53 -5.11
C LYS A 32 -12.89 -15.39 -4.25
N ARG A 33 -11.57 -15.19 -4.36
CA ARG A 33 -10.52 -15.99 -3.72
C ARG A 33 -9.66 -15.10 -2.80
N PRO A 34 -10.01 -14.97 -1.51
CA PRO A 34 -9.27 -14.11 -0.58
C PRO A 34 -7.80 -14.48 -0.40
N ASP A 35 -7.45 -15.75 -0.60
CA ASP A 35 -6.09 -16.31 -0.61
C ASP A 35 -5.23 -15.75 -1.75
N GLU A 36 -5.84 -15.33 -2.85
CA GLU A 36 -5.17 -14.79 -4.04
C GLU A 36 -5.12 -13.24 -4.04
N THR A 37 -5.33 -12.60 -2.89
CA THR A 37 -5.41 -11.12 -2.80
C THR A 37 -4.11 -10.44 -3.25
N ASP A 38 -2.94 -10.99 -2.89
CA ASP A 38 -1.63 -10.45 -3.31
C ASP A 38 -1.51 -10.48 -4.85
N LEU A 39 -1.86 -11.62 -5.47
CA LEU A 39 -1.82 -11.78 -6.93
C LEU A 39 -2.81 -10.85 -7.64
N LEU A 40 -4.04 -10.76 -7.13
CA LEU A 40 -5.06 -9.89 -7.69
C LEU A 40 -4.63 -8.44 -7.61
N LEU A 41 -4.13 -7.98 -6.47
CA LEU A 41 -3.71 -6.59 -6.32
C LEU A 41 -2.49 -6.29 -7.21
N ASP A 42 -1.53 -7.22 -7.33
CA ASP A 42 -0.41 -7.09 -8.28
C ASP A 42 -0.91 -6.94 -9.72
N LEU A 43 -1.89 -7.75 -10.14
CA LEU A 43 -2.51 -7.66 -11.47
C LEU A 43 -3.18 -6.30 -11.68
N LEU A 44 -4.01 -5.84 -10.73
CA LEU A 44 -4.73 -4.57 -10.85
C LEU A 44 -3.76 -3.38 -10.96
N LEU A 45 -2.71 -3.35 -10.12
CA LEU A 45 -1.70 -2.29 -10.14
C LEU A 45 -0.90 -2.25 -11.45
N ARG A 46 -0.55 -3.41 -11.99
CA ARG A 46 0.20 -3.53 -13.28
C ARG A 46 -0.62 -3.11 -14.48
N GLU A 47 -1.93 -3.35 -14.41
CA GLU A 47 -2.87 -3.06 -15.50
C GLU A 47 -3.44 -1.64 -15.41
N GLY A 48 -3.04 -0.83 -14.42
CA GLY A 48 -3.55 0.52 -14.22
C GLY A 48 -5.01 0.57 -13.78
N LEU A 49 -5.52 -0.52 -13.21
CA LEU A 49 -6.89 -0.63 -12.70
C LEU A 49 -6.96 -0.08 -11.26
N THR A 50 -6.63 1.20 -11.11
CA THR A 50 -6.40 1.87 -9.82
C THR A 50 -7.65 1.92 -8.94
N GLU A 51 -8.83 2.11 -9.55
CA GLU A 51 -10.11 2.16 -8.81
C GLU A 51 -10.47 0.78 -8.23
N GLU A 52 -10.31 -0.27 -9.03
CA GLU A 52 -10.49 -1.64 -8.57
C GLU A 52 -9.47 -2.00 -7.50
N ALA A 53 -8.21 -1.60 -7.66
CA ALA A 53 -7.18 -1.81 -6.65
C ALA A 53 -7.55 -1.16 -5.32
N LEU A 54 -8.03 0.10 -5.34
CA LEU A 54 -8.47 0.77 -4.13
C LEU A 54 -9.69 0.10 -3.49
N ARG A 55 -10.68 -0.30 -4.30
CA ARG A 55 -11.84 -1.04 -3.80
C ARG A 55 -11.41 -2.32 -3.10
N LEU A 56 -10.49 -3.08 -3.70
CA LEU A 56 -9.97 -4.31 -3.13
C LEU A 56 -9.27 -4.06 -1.78
N VAL A 57 -8.44 -3.02 -1.69
CA VAL A 57 -7.75 -2.64 -0.45
C VAL A 57 -8.72 -2.24 0.67
N GLY A 58 -9.85 -1.60 0.31
CA GLY A 58 -10.95 -1.32 1.24
C GLY A 58 -11.67 -2.57 1.71
N GLU A 59 -11.94 -3.52 0.81
CA GLU A 59 -12.63 -4.79 1.14
C GLU A 59 -11.74 -5.81 1.90
N ARG A 60 -10.41 -5.69 1.80
CA ARG A 60 -9.42 -6.69 2.29
C ARG A 60 -8.41 -6.11 3.28
N GLU A 61 -8.89 -5.28 4.20
CA GLU A 61 -8.09 -4.43 5.06
C GLU A 61 -6.84 -5.05 5.75
N ARG A 62 -6.91 -6.30 6.18
CA ARG A 62 -5.86 -6.90 7.03
C ARG A 62 -4.74 -7.60 6.25
N ASN A 63 -4.95 -7.95 4.98
CA ASN A 63 -4.09 -8.90 4.27
C ASN A 63 -3.35 -8.30 3.07
N ILE A 64 -3.20 -6.97 3.02
CA ILE A 64 -2.46 -6.31 1.93
C ILE A 64 -1.01 -6.06 2.37
N PRO A 65 0.02 -6.54 1.67
CA PRO A 65 1.41 -6.15 1.90
C PRO A 65 1.65 -4.64 1.83
N ASN A 66 2.51 -4.08 2.70
CA ASN A 66 2.83 -2.64 2.70
C ASN A 66 3.39 -2.17 1.34
N ARG A 67 4.20 -2.99 0.65
CA ARG A 67 4.70 -2.69 -0.70
C ARG A 67 3.57 -2.35 -1.69
N GLN A 68 2.44 -3.06 -1.61
CA GLN A 68 1.31 -2.86 -2.53
C GLN A 68 0.45 -1.66 -2.13
N LEU A 69 0.32 -1.37 -0.83
CA LEU A 69 -0.29 -0.12 -0.38
C LEU A 69 0.48 1.09 -0.91
N LEU A 70 1.81 1.05 -0.84
CA LEU A 70 2.66 2.13 -1.32
C LEU A 70 2.61 2.24 -2.85
N ALA A 71 2.68 1.12 -3.58
CA ALA A 71 2.53 1.12 -5.03
C ALA A 71 1.16 1.67 -5.47
N LEU A 72 0.08 1.35 -4.74
CA LEU A 72 -1.23 1.94 -5.01
C LEU A 72 -1.24 3.45 -4.72
N SER A 73 -0.62 3.90 -3.62
CA SER A 73 -0.56 5.32 -3.26
C SER A 73 0.15 6.18 -4.32
N GLU A 74 1.11 5.61 -5.05
CA GLU A 74 1.84 6.30 -6.12
C GLU A 74 0.97 6.53 -7.38
N GLN A 75 -0.17 5.86 -7.50
CA GLN A 75 -1.11 5.99 -8.63
C GLN A 75 -2.33 6.88 -8.29
N LEU A 76 -2.40 7.40 -7.06
CA LEU A 76 -3.56 8.12 -6.54
C LEU A 76 -3.27 9.61 -6.35
N ASP A 77 -4.33 10.41 -6.33
CA ASP A 77 -4.24 11.78 -5.87
C ASP A 77 -3.89 11.84 -4.36
N PRO A 78 -3.33 12.96 -3.87
CA PRO A 78 -2.89 13.08 -2.48
C PRO A 78 -3.95 12.72 -1.44
N ALA A 79 -5.23 13.08 -1.65
CA ALA A 79 -6.28 12.85 -0.68
C ALA A 79 -6.56 11.36 -0.46
N ARG A 80 -6.35 10.54 -1.50
CA ARG A 80 -6.52 9.07 -1.44
C ARG A 80 -5.22 8.33 -1.14
N ALA A 81 -4.07 8.90 -1.47
CA ALA A 81 -2.76 8.32 -1.23
C ALA A 81 -2.33 8.43 0.25
N VAL A 82 -2.55 9.57 0.91
CA VAL A 82 -2.13 9.81 2.30
C VAL A 82 -2.65 8.74 3.27
N PRO A 83 -3.94 8.37 3.27
CA PRO A 83 -4.45 7.32 4.16
C PRO A 83 -3.75 5.97 3.98
N LEU A 84 -3.33 5.62 2.76
CA LEU A 84 -2.61 4.36 2.49
C LEU A 84 -1.17 4.40 3.04
N ILE A 85 -0.49 5.55 2.91
CA ILE A 85 0.85 5.77 3.46
C ILE A 85 0.81 5.69 4.99
N LEU A 86 -0.13 6.40 5.63
CA LEU A 86 -0.32 6.38 7.08
C LEU A 86 -0.63 4.96 7.58
N ARG A 87 -1.48 4.23 6.86
CA ARG A 87 -1.79 2.82 7.17
C ARG A 87 -0.55 1.94 7.11
N ALA A 88 0.28 2.08 6.07
CA ALA A 88 1.51 1.31 5.93
C ALA A 88 2.49 1.62 7.08
N ALA A 89 2.67 2.90 7.42
CA ALA A 89 3.48 3.33 8.55
C ALA A 89 2.96 2.79 9.88
N GLN A 90 1.65 2.86 10.13
CA GLN A 90 1.04 2.37 11.36
C GLN A 90 1.32 0.87 11.58
N ARG A 91 1.24 0.06 10.53
CA ARG A 91 1.55 -1.37 10.63
C ARG A 91 3.01 -1.66 11.02
N HIS A 92 3.94 -0.78 10.66
CA HIS A 92 5.31 -0.87 11.14
C HIS A 92 5.39 -0.44 12.62
N ILE A 93 4.73 0.65 13.00
CA ILE A 93 4.67 1.12 14.40
C ILE A 93 4.10 0.03 15.33
N ASP A 94 3.06 -0.68 14.89
CA ASP A 94 2.38 -1.71 15.68
C ASP A 94 3.28 -2.91 16.04
N ARG A 95 4.37 -3.14 15.28
CA ARG A 95 5.35 -4.20 15.58
C ARG A 95 6.23 -3.89 16.79
N ARG A 96 6.28 -2.63 17.21
CA ARG A 96 6.99 -2.16 18.42
C ARG A 96 8.46 -2.57 18.53
N THR A 97 9.18 -2.57 17.41
CA THR A 97 10.63 -2.75 17.39
C THR A 97 11.29 -1.52 16.80
N ARG A 98 12.52 -1.23 17.22
CA ARG A 98 13.27 -0.07 16.70
C ARG A 98 13.42 -0.10 15.18
N GLY A 99 13.76 -1.26 14.62
CA GLY A 99 13.81 -1.44 13.17
C GLY A 99 12.48 -1.14 12.48
N SER A 100 11.34 -1.51 13.09
CA SER A 100 10.04 -1.16 12.51
C SER A 100 9.72 0.32 12.64
N TYR A 101 10.15 1.02 13.69
CA TYR A 101 9.99 2.48 13.77
C TYR A 101 10.79 3.21 12.70
N HIS A 102 12.00 2.73 12.40
CA HIS A 102 12.81 3.22 11.29
C HIS A 102 12.06 3.09 9.96
N GLU A 103 11.53 1.89 9.67
CA GLU A 103 10.70 1.66 8.46
C GLU A 103 9.47 2.55 8.42
N ALA A 104 8.79 2.77 9.56
CA ALA A 104 7.65 3.68 9.63
C ALA A 104 8.05 5.13 9.28
N ALA A 105 9.19 5.61 9.79
CA ALA A 105 9.70 6.94 9.49
C ALA A 105 10.05 7.08 7.99
N GLN A 106 10.66 6.07 7.38
CA GLN A 106 10.94 6.06 5.94
C GLN A 106 9.65 6.11 5.10
N VAL A 107 8.60 5.40 5.51
CA VAL A 107 7.30 5.47 4.82
C VAL A 107 6.69 6.87 4.94
N LEU A 108 6.71 7.46 6.13
CA LEU A 108 6.15 8.80 6.39
C LEU A 108 6.96 9.91 5.70
N ALA A 109 8.25 9.70 5.44
CA ALA A 109 9.11 10.64 4.71
C ALA A 109 8.66 10.90 3.26
N ARG A 110 7.68 10.14 2.74
CA ARG A 110 7.05 10.36 1.43
C ARG A 110 6.03 11.51 1.45
N LEU A 111 5.45 11.82 2.61
CA LEU A 111 4.36 12.81 2.73
C LEU A 111 4.75 14.24 2.31
N PRO A 112 5.95 14.79 2.65
CA PRO A 112 6.30 16.16 2.29
C PRO A 112 6.24 16.45 0.79
N ALA A 113 6.62 15.48 -0.04
CA ALA A 113 6.58 15.60 -1.50
C ALA A 113 5.14 15.55 -2.04
N LEU A 114 4.23 14.90 -1.31
CA LEU A 114 2.85 14.66 -1.75
C LEU A 114 1.88 15.76 -1.32
N ILE A 115 2.01 16.24 -0.07
CA ILE A 115 1.07 17.21 0.54
C ILE A 115 1.75 18.49 1.06
N GLY A 116 3.06 18.61 0.88
CA GLY A 116 3.84 19.73 1.41
C GLY A 116 4.17 19.58 2.89
N LYS A 117 5.15 20.39 3.34
CA LYS A 117 5.70 20.30 4.70
C LYS A 117 4.66 20.58 5.77
N GLN A 118 3.91 21.67 5.65
CA GLN A 118 2.94 22.07 6.68
C GLN A 118 1.90 20.96 6.92
N ALA A 119 1.24 20.47 5.87
CA ALA A 119 0.26 19.39 6.02
C ALA A 119 0.90 18.09 6.54
N THR A 120 2.14 17.80 6.16
CA THR A 120 2.89 16.68 6.74
C THR A 120 3.07 16.84 8.24
N ASP A 121 3.45 18.01 8.73
CA ASP A 121 3.66 18.25 10.17
C ASP A 121 2.37 17.95 10.97
N TRP A 122 1.19 18.28 10.43
CA TRP A 122 -0.11 17.92 11.03
C TRP A 122 -0.31 16.41 11.12
N GLU A 123 -0.05 15.67 10.04
CA GLU A 123 -0.17 14.22 10.01
C GLU A 123 0.82 13.53 10.96
N ILE A 124 2.08 14.00 11.00
CA ILE A 124 3.10 13.47 11.90
C ILE A 124 2.73 13.74 13.37
N CYS A 125 2.23 14.95 13.68
CA CYS A 125 1.72 15.25 15.02
C CYS A 125 0.61 14.28 15.42
N ALA A 126 -0.37 14.04 14.56
CA ALA A 126 -1.45 13.10 14.82
C ALA A 126 -0.95 11.65 15.06
N VAL A 127 0.09 11.21 14.32
CA VAL A 127 0.73 9.91 14.54
C VAL A 127 1.41 9.85 15.92
N VAL A 128 2.16 10.89 16.29
CA VAL A 128 2.89 10.94 17.56
C VAL A 128 1.95 11.04 18.76
N GLU A 129 0.87 11.83 18.66
CA GLU A 129 -0.14 11.98 19.72
C GLU A 129 -0.85 10.67 20.04
N ARG A 130 -1.07 9.81 19.03
CA ARG A 130 -1.61 8.45 19.21
C ARG A 130 -0.62 7.51 19.90
N GLN A 131 0.67 7.85 19.96
CA GLN A 131 1.75 6.99 20.43
C GLN A 131 2.63 7.66 21.52
N PRO A 132 2.05 8.18 22.62
CA PRO A 132 2.77 9.02 23.57
C PRO A 132 3.91 8.29 24.31
N ARG A 133 3.88 6.95 24.34
CA ARG A 133 4.84 6.10 25.07
C ARG A 133 5.94 5.48 24.18
N LEU A 134 6.13 5.99 22.97
CA LEU A 134 7.14 5.47 22.02
C LEU A 134 8.26 6.50 21.77
N PRO A 135 9.20 6.71 22.72
CA PRO A 135 10.30 7.66 22.52
C PRO A 135 11.20 7.28 21.34
N ALA A 136 11.47 5.98 21.17
CA ALA A 136 12.26 5.50 20.03
C ALA A 136 11.63 5.83 18.68
N LEU A 137 10.28 5.84 18.57
CA LEU A 137 9.61 6.29 17.36
C LEU A 137 9.88 7.78 17.10
N ARG A 138 9.83 8.62 18.13
CA ARG A 138 10.12 10.07 18.00
C ARG A 138 11.55 10.31 17.56
N ASP A 139 12.50 9.51 18.05
CA ASP A 139 13.91 9.61 17.64
C ASP A 139 14.10 9.26 16.16
N GLU A 140 13.48 8.17 15.68
CA GLU A 140 13.54 7.81 14.25
C GLU A 140 12.84 8.85 13.36
N LEU A 141 11.72 9.45 13.83
CA LEU A 141 11.04 10.54 13.11
C LEU A 141 11.90 11.81 13.02
N ARG A 142 12.61 12.19 14.11
CA ARG A 142 13.59 13.31 14.07
C ARG A 142 14.74 13.02 13.12
N GLN A 143 15.26 11.80 13.11
CA GLN A 143 16.34 11.39 12.20
C GLN A 143 15.89 11.47 10.73
N ALA A 144 14.62 11.17 10.46
CA ALA A 144 14.02 11.36 9.14
C ALA A 144 13.65 12.81 8.80
N GLY A 145 13.88 13.77 9.71
CA GLY A 145 13.56 15.19 9.52
C GLY A 145 12.06 15.50 9.56
N LEU A 146 11.26 14.65 10.20
CA LEU A 146 9.81 14.77 10.31
C LEU A 146 9.35 15.42 11.63
N LEU A 147 10.28 15.68 12.55
CA LEU A 147 10.08 16.31 13.86
C LEU A 147 11.22 17.26 14.21
#